data_AF-A0A2V8M367-F1
#
_entry.id   AF-A0A2V8M367-F1
#
_cell.length_a   1.000
_cell.length_b   1.000
_cell.length_c   1.000
_cell.angle_alpha   90.00
_cell.angle_beta   90.00
_cell.angle_gamma   90.00
#
_symmetry.space_group_name_H-M   'P 1'
#
loop_
_entity.id
_entity.type
_entity.pdbx_description
1 polymer ?
#
loop_
_entity_poly.entity_id
_entity_poly.type
_entity_poly.pdbx_seq_one_letter_code
_entity_poly.pdbx_strand_id
1 'polypeptide(L)'
;MAQLEQIRLQNEKLGLELADVRKGKPWYHALTQLVPIVTALIAIAGFSWGLIRYQDEQQKNRLEQEKQSLREEESREREFMKPWLESQRETYQQALSAAATVANSDNAQRQRQAAEEFWRLYQGKMILVETKTVSDAMVDFGHCVENSRITCTRSEMNDLSRNLATAMAESMAATARMTFKEFAANQFKYTAGR
;
A
#
# COMPACT_ATOMS: atom_id res chain seq x y z
N MET A 1 -46.73 -38.45 -81.38
CA MET A 1 -47.81 -37.46 -81.16
C MET A 1 -48.11 -37.27 -79.66
N ALA A 2 -48.23 -38.35 -78.86
CA ALA A 2 -48.51 -38.23 -77.41
C ALA A 2 -47.46 -37.46 -76.57
N GLN A 3 -46.16 -37.53 -76.93
CA GLN A 3 -45.12 -36.79 -76.21
C GLN A 3 -45.19 -35.26 -76.41
N LEU A 4 -45.69 -34.80 -77.56
CA LEU A 4 -45.82 -33.38 -77.86
C LEU A 4 -46.94 -32.71 -77.04
N GLU A 5 -48.03 -33.43 -76.77
CA GLU A 5 -49.10 -32.95 -75.90
C GLU A 5 -48.65 -32.87 -74.44
N GLN A 6 -47.88 -33.84 -73.97
CA GLN A 6 -47.37 -33.85 -72.59
C GLN A 6 -46.44 -32.67 -72.31
N ILE A 7 -45.56 -32.32 -73.26
CA ILE A 7 -44.68 -31.16 -73.15
C ILE A 7 -45.48 -29.85 -73.17
N ARG A 8 -46.54 -29.78 -73.97
CA ARG A 8 -47.41 -28.59 -74.03
C ARG A 8 -48.13 -28.37 -72.71
N LEU A 9 -48.66 -29.43 -72.11
CA LEU A 9 -49.33 -29.38 -70.81
C LEU A 9 -48.38 -28.99 -69.67
N GLN A 10 -47.13 -29.46 -69.70
CA GLN A 10 -46.14 -29.06 -68.70
C GLN A 10 -45.75 -27.58 -68.81
N ASN A 11 -45.58 -27.08 -70.04
CA ASN A 11 -45.29 -25.66 -70.26
C ASN A 11 -46.46 -24.77 -69.82
N GLU A 12 -47.69 -25.20 -70.05
CA GLU A 12 -48.88 -24.47 -69.62
C GLU A 12 -49.03 -24.44 -68.09
N LYS A 13 -48.74 -25.58 -67.44
CA LYS A 13 -48.70 -25.67 -65.97
C LYS A 13 -47.60 -24.78 -65.37
N LEU A 14 -46.39 -24.82 -65.92
CA LEU A 14 -45.27 -23.97 -65.48
C LEU A 14 -45.59 -22.48 -65.67
N GLY A 15 -46.29 -22.12 -66.76
CA GLY A 15 -46.78 -20.76 -66.99
C GLY A 15 -47.77 -20.28 -65.92
N LEU A 16 -48.66 -21.17 -65.47
CA LEU A 16 -49.60 -20.88 -64.39
C LEU A 16 -48.91 -20.77 -63.02
N GLU A 17 -47.94 -21.64 -62.72
CA GLU A 17 -47.16 -21.58 -61.48
C GLU A 17 -46.28 -20.31 -61.41
N LEU A 18 -45.67 -19.90 -62.53
CA LEU A 18 -44.92 -18.64 -62.61
C LEU A 18 -45.84 -17.42 -62.51
N ALA A 19 -47.05 -17.46 -63.05
CA ALA A 19 -48.02 -16.37 -62.93
C ALA A 19 -48.53 -16.20 -61.49
N ASP A 20 -48.67 -17.30 -60.74
CA ASP A 20 -49.07 -17.27 -59.33
C ASP A 20 -47.94 -16.76 -58.42
N VAL A 21 -46.68 -17.13 -58.72
CA VAL A 21 -45.49 -16.57 -58.04
C VAL A 21 -45.32 -15.08 -58.38
N ARG A 22 -45.61 -14.66 -59.61
CA ARG A 22 -45.52 -13.24 -60.05
C ARG A 22 -46.66 -12.37 -59.52
N LYS A 23 -47.80 -12.96 -59.15
CA LYS A 23 -48.86 -12.30 -58.35
C LYS A 23 -48.48 -12.12 -56.88
N GLY A 24 -47.23 -12.46 -56.51
CA GLY A 24 -46.44 -11.85 -55.45
C GLY A 24 -47.29 -11.36 -54.28
N LYS A 25 -47.71 -12.28 -53.41
CA LYS A 25 -48.27 -11.91 -52.11
C LYS A 25 -47.39 -10.79 -51.53
N PRO A 26 -47.96 -9.67 -51.08
CA PRO A 26 -47.22 -8.48 -50.69
C PRO A 26 -46.33 -8.80 -49.48
N TRP A 27 -45.11 -9.25 -49.76
CA TRP A 27 -44.09 -9.63 -48.78
C TRP A 27 -43.75 -8.47 -47.82
N TYR A 28 -44.05 -7.23 -48.22
CA TYR A 28 -44.02 -6.04 -47.38
C TYR A 28 -44.90 -6.16 -46.12
N HIS A 29 -46.08 -6.78 -46.19
CA HIS A 29 -46.92 -6.98 -44.99
C HIS A 29 -46.30 -7.97 -44.01
N ALA A 30 -45.67 -9.03 -44.52
CA ALA A 30 -44.93 -9.98 -43.70
C ALA A 30 -43.70 -9.31 -43.04
N LEU A 31 -42.98 -8.45 -43.77
CA LEU A 31 -41.88 -7.66 -43.22
C LEU A 31 -42.34 -6.70 -42.12
N THR A 32 -43.43 -5.94 -42.32
CA THR A 32 -43.93 -4.99 -41.32
C THR A 32 -44.37 -5.65 -40.01
N GLN A 33 -44.81 -6.91 -40.07
CA GLN A 33 -45.15 -7.69 -38.87
C GLN A 33 -43.91 -8.23 -38.14
N LEU A 34 -42.79 -8.45 -38.84
CA LEU A 34 -41.54 -8.93 -38.24
C LEU A 34 -40.73 -7.83 -37.54
N VAL A 35 -40.81 -6.58 -38.01
CA VAL A 35 -40.10 -5.43 -37.42
C VAL A 35 -40.28 -5.29 -35.90
N PRO A 36 -41.50 -5.30 -35.32
CA PRO A 36 -41.66 -5.15 -33.87
C PRO A 36 -41.10 -6.35 -33.10
N ILE A 37 -41.18 -7.56 -33.66
CA ILE A 37 -40.64 -8.78 -33.03
C ILE A 37 -39.11 -8.69 -32.97
N VAL A 38 -38.47 -8.32 -34.06
CA VAL A 38 -36.99 -8.16 -34.12
C VAL A 38 -36.55 -7.06 -33.15
N THR A 39 -37.27 -5.94 -33.10
CA THR A 39 -36.96 -4.83 -32.18
C THR A 39 -37.07 -5.26 -30.72
N ALA A 40 -38.12 -6.01 -30.37
CA ALA A 40 -38.29 -6.56 -29.02
C ALA A 40 -37.16 -7.53 -28.66
N LEU A 41 -36.74 -8.40 -29.59
CA LEU A 41 -35.64 -9.34 -29.37
C LEU A 41 -34.30 -8.62 -29.14
N ILE A 42 -34.02 -7.56 -29.91
CA ILE A 42 -32.80 -6.75 -29.72
C ILE A 42 -32.80 -6.08 -28.34
N ALA A 43 -33.95 -5.55 -27.90
CA ALA A 43 -34.07 -4.94 -26.59
C ALA A 43 -33.81 -5.95 -25.45
N ILE A 44 -34.38 -7.15 -25.55
CA ILE A 44 -34.18 -8.23 -24.56
C ILE A 44 -32.71 -8.69 -24.54
N ALA A 45 -32.09 -8.84 -25.71
CA ALA A 45 -30.69 -9.23 -25.81
C ALA A 45 -29.76 -8.17 -25.19
N GLY A 46 -29.99 -6.89 -25.50
CA GLY A 46 -29.23 -5.77 -24.94
C GLY A 46 -29.39 -5.67 -23.42
N PHE A 47 -30.61 -5.84 -22.91
CA PHE A 47 -30.88 -5.85 -21.47
C PHE A 47 -30.18 -7.02 -20.76
N SER A 48 -30.24 -8.23 -21.35
CA SER A 48 -29.60 -9.42 -20.81
C SER A 48 -28.07 -9.27 -20.75
N TRP A 49 -27.47 -8.70 -21.80
CA TRP A 49 -26.05 -8.37 -21.84
C TRP A 49 -25.66 -7.34 -20.76
N GLY A 50 -26.48 -6.30 -20.59
CA GLY A 50 -26.30 -5.29 -19.55
C GLY A 50 -26.31 -5.88 -18.14
N LEU A 51 -27.22 -6.81 -17.85
CA LEU A 51 -27.27 -7.50 -16.56
C LEU A 51 -26.03 -8.36 -16.28
N ILE A 52 -25.55 -9.11 -17.28
CA ILE A 52 -24.34 -9.93 -17.16
C ILE A 52 -23.12 -9.03 -16.89
N ARG A 53 -22.98 -7.93 -17.65
CA ARG A 53 -21.90 -6.97 -17.48
C ARG A 53 -21.94 -6.28 -16.12
N TYR A 54 -23.13 -5.88 -15.67
CA TYR A 54 -23.31 -5.23 -14.37
C TYR A 54 -22.88 -6.14 -13.21
N GLN A 55 -23.17 -7.44 -13.29
CA GLN A 55 -22.72 -8.40 -12.26
C GLN A 55 -21.19 -8.53 -12.22
N ASP A 56 -20.53 -8.63 -13.38
CA ASP A 56 -19.07 -8.69 -13.48
C ASP A 56 -18.41 -7.40 -12.96
N GLU A 57 -18.96 -6.24 -13.32
CA GLU A 57 -18.47 -4.93 -12.90
C GLU A 57 -18.65 -4.70 -11.39
N GLN A 58 -19.77 -5.15 -10.80
CA GLN A 58 -19.99 -5.11 -9.36
C GLN A 58 -18.98 -5.95 -8.58
N GLN A 59 -18.60 -7.13 -9.09
CA GLN A 59 -17.57 -7.94 -8.43
C GLN A 59 -16.20 -7.28 -8.46
N LYS A 60 -15.82 -6.68 -9.61
CA LYS A 60 -14.57 -5.94 -9.74
C LYS A 60 -14.53 -4.71 -8.82
N ASN A 61 -15.59 -3.92 -8.80
CA ASN A 61 -15.67 -2.73 -7.94
C ASN A 61 -15.59 -3.08 -6.45
N ARG A 62 -16.18 -4.19 -6.01
CA ARG A 62 -16.06 -4.66 -4.61
C ARG A 62 -14.63 -5.03 -4.26
N LEU A 63 -13.95 -5.78 -5.12
CA LEU A 63 -12.56 -6.17 -4.91
C LEU A 63 -11.62 -4.95 -4.91
N GLU A 64 -11.87 -3.98 -5.79
CA GLU A 64 -11.10 -2.74 -5.83
C GLU A 64 -11.36 -1.87 -4.60
N GLN A 65 -12.61 -1.77 -4.16
CA GLN A 65 -12.97 -1.04 -2.95
C GLN A 65 -12.34 -1.67 -1.70
N GLU A 66 -12.31 -2.99 -1.59
CA GLU A 66 -11.64 -3.70 -0.50
C GLU A 66 -10.12 -3.47 -0.50
N LYS A 67 -9.47 -3.54 -1.68
CA LYS A 67 -8.05 -3.21 -1.80
C LYS A 67 -7.78 -1.75 -1.46
N GLN A 68 -8.68 -0.85 -1.83
CA GLN A 68 -8.55 0.56 -1.53
C GLN A 68 -8.72 0.83 -0.03
N SER A 69 -9.71 0.21 0.63
CA SER A 69 -9.88 0.34 2.08
C SER A 69 -8.66 -0.17 2.84
N LEU A 70 -8.08 -1.31 2.44
CA LEU A 70 -6.85 -1.82 3.04
C LEU A 70 -5.67 -0.86 2.88
N ARG A 71 -5.48 -0.29 1.68
CA ARG A 71 -4.42 0.71 1.43
C ARG A 71 -4.63 2.00 2.23
N GLU A 72 -5.88 2.44 2.37
CA GLU A 72 -6.23 3.60 3.16
C GLU A 72 -5.98 3.36 4.65
N GLU A 73 -6.30 2.18 5.18
CA GLU A 73 -6.00 1.79 6.55
C GLU A 73 -4.49 1.78 6.79
N GLU A 74 -3.70 1.14 5.92
CA GLU A 74 -2.24 1.16 5.99
C GLU A 74 -1.66 2.59 5.93
N SER A 75 -2.22 3.46 5.08
CA SER A 75 -1.79 4.85 4.97
C SER A 75 -2.11 5.63 6.24
N ARG A 76 -3.30 5.46 6.82
CA ARG A 76 -3.71 6.11 8.08
C ARG A 76 -2.81 5.69 9.24
N GLU A 77 -2.47 4.41 9.33
CA GLU A 77 -1.54 3.91 10.35
C GLU A 77 -0.14 4.53 10.19
N ARG A 78 0.37 4.62 8.96
CA ARG A 78 1.67 5.27 8.69
C ARG A 78 1.66 6.75 9.03
N GLU A 79 0.57 7.46 8.72
CA GLU A 79 0.40 8.87 9.07
C GLU A 79 0.34 9.08 10.57
N PHE A 80 -0.33 8.19 11.29
CA PHE A 80 -0.38 8.20 12.74
C PHE A 80 1.00 7.99 13.38
N MET A 81 1.88 7.20 12.75
CA MET A 81 3.25 6.98 13.23
C MET A 81 4.22 8.13 12.92
N LYS A 82 3.88 9.08 12.04
CA LYS A 82 4.80 10.17 11.64
C LYS A 82 5.29 11.01 12.82
N PRO A 83 4.43 11.54 13.72
CA PRO A 83 4.89 12.38 14.83
C PRO A 83 5.85 11.63 15.77
N TRP A 84 5.63 10.33 15.92
CA TRP A 84 6.49 9.48 16.72
C TRP A 84 7.87 9.31 16.09
N LEU A 85 7.93 8.97 14.80
CA LEU A 85 9.20 8.83 14.07
C LEU A 85 9.98 10.14 14.02
N GLU A 86 9.28 11.27 13.91
CA GLU A 86 9.88 12.61 13.97
C GLU A 86 10.48 12.88 15.36
N SER A 87 9.74 12.56 16.44
CA SER A 87 10.23 12.71 17.81
C SER A 87 11.43 11.80 18.11
N GLN A 88 11.42 10.55 17.64
CA GLN A 88 12.54 9.63 17.76
C GLN A 88 13.77 10.18 17.03
N ARG A 89 13.61 10.62 15.78
CA ARG A 89 14.69 11.22 14.98
C ARG A 89 15.30 12.43 15.69
N GLU A 90 14.47 13.35 16.16
CA GLU A 90 14.94 14.58 16.83
C GLU A 90 15.69 14.25 18.12
N THR A 91 15.15 13.34 18.93
CA THR A 91 15.78 12.93 20.20
C THR A 91 17.11 12.22 19.96
N TYR A 92 17.19 11.33 18.96
CA TYR A 92 18.43 10.66 18.56
C TYR A 92 19.48 11.67 18.06
N GLN A 93 19.07 12.65 17.25
CA GLN A 93 19.96 13.72 16.79
C GLN A 93 20.54 14.54 17.95
N GLN A 94 19.73 14.88 18.95
CA GLN A 94 20.19 15.60 20.14
C GLN A 94 21.22 14.78 20.93
N ALA A 95 20.92 13.51 21.18
CA ALA A 95 21.80 12.61 21.92
C ALA A 95 23.13 12.38 21.18
N LEU A 96 23.08 12.17 19.86
CA LEU A 96 24.27 12.00 19.03
C LEU A 96 25.11 13.28 18.97
N SER A 97 24.48 14.45 18.88
CA SER A 97 25.18 15.74 18.91
C SER A 97 25.91 15.97 20.23
N ALA A 98 25.26 15.64 21.36
CA ALA A 98 25.87 15.68 22.69
C ALA A 98 27.06 14.71 22.76
N ALA A 99 26.88 13.45 22.37
CA ALA A 99 27.95 12.44 22.35
C ALA A 99 29.14 12.87 21.48
N ALA A 100 28.88 13.37 20.27
CA ALA A 100 29.92 13.84 19.36
C ALA A 100 30.69 15.03 19.95
N THR A 101 30.00 15.96 20.62
CA THR A 101 30.63 17.10 21.29
C THR A 101 31.51 16.65 22.47
N VAL A 102 31.03 15.68 23.26
CA VAL A 102 31.81 15.09 24.37
C VAL A 102 33.09 14.45 23.83
N ALA A 103 33.02 13.67 22.76
CA ALA A 103 34.17 12.98 22.17
C ALA A 103 35.19 13.94 21.51
N ASN A 104 34.72 15.01 20.85
CA ASN A 104 35.57 15.79 19.92
C ASN A 104 35.91 17.22 20.35
N SER A 105 35.21 17.82 21.31
CA SER A 105 35.52 19.20 21.73
C SER A 105 36.87 19.27 22.43
N ASP A 106 37.70 20.28 22.09
CA ASP A 106 38.93 20.60 22.85
C ASP A 106 38.64 21.50 24.06
N ASN A 107 37.44 22.08 24.15
CA ASN A 107 37.04 22.92 25.27
C ASN A 107 36.40 22.07 26.37
N ALA A 108 37.08 22.00 27.53
CA ALA A 108 36.64 21.22 28.68
C ALA A 108 35.28 21.64 29.24
N GLN A 109 34.94 22.94 29.21
CA GLN A 109 33.64 23.42 29.66
C GLN A 109 32.52 22.94 28.73
N ARG A 110 32.74 22.99 27.42
CA ARG A 110 31.78 22.48 26.42
C ARG A 110 31.61 20.96 26.53
N GLN A 111 32.68 20.22 26.77
CA GLN A 111 32.60 18.77 26.98
C GLN A 111 31.76 18.43 28.22
N ARG A 112 31.96 19.13 29.35
CA ARG A 112 31.16 18.92 30.56
C ARG A 112 29.67 19.21 30.33
N GLN A 113 29.35 20.34 29.70
CA GLN A 113 27.97 20.69 29.37
C GLN A 113 27.32 19.66 28.43
N ALA A 114 28.06 19.18 27.44
CA ALA A 114 27.57 18.15 26.53
C ALA A 114 27.41 16.78 27.23
N ALA A 115 28.25 16.46 28.23
CA ALA A 115 28.12 15.25 29.03
C ALA A 115 26.87 15.31 29.92
N GLU A 116 26.63 16.45 30.58
CA GLU A 116 25.40 16.69 31.34
C GLU A 116 24.16 16.57 30.45
N GLU A 117 24.21 17.14 29.25
CA GLU A 117 23.14 17.05 28.27
C GLU A 117 22.90 15.60 27.79
N PHE A 118 23.97 14.86 27.51
CA PHE A 118 23.90 13.45 27.14
C PHE A 118 23.17 12.62 28.22
N TRP A 119 23.55 12.79 29.49
CA TRP A 119 22.91 12.09 30.60
C TRP A 119 21.47 12.53 30.84
N ARG A 120 21.18 13.83 30.69
CA ARG A 120 19.82 14.37 30.77
C ARG A 120 18.90 13.77 29.70
N LEU A 121 19.41 13.59 28.48
CA LEU A 121 18.67 12.94 27.40
C LEU A 121 18.48 11.45 27.68
N TYR A 122 19.54 10.75 28.09
CA TYR A 122 19.52 9.33 28.43
C TYR A 122 18.48 9.00 29.50
N GLN A 123 18.51 9.73 30.63
CA GLN A 123 17.59 9.52 31.75
C GLN A 123 16.20 10.13 31.55
N GLY A 124 15.99 10.85 30.44
CA GLY A 124 14.78 11.61 30.17
C GLY A 124 14.09 11.17 28.89
N LYS A 125 14.30 11.92 27.81
CA LYS A 125 13.57 11.72 26.54
C LYS A 125 13.92 10.41 25.83
N MET A 126 15.15 9.91 25.99
CA MET A 126 15.58 8.68 25.31
C MET A 126 14.79 7.46 25.74
N ILE A 127 14.39 7.37 27.01
CA ILE A 127 13.55 6.30 27.58
C ILE A 127 12.28 6.06 26.76
N LEU A 128 11.73 7.11 26.13
CA LEU A 128 10.50 7.00 25.34
C LEU A 128 10.74 6.32 24.00
N VAL A 129 11.92 6.48 23.41
CA VAL A 129 12.18 6.21 21.98
C VAL A 129 13.30 5.21 21.73
N GLU A 130 14.04 4.82 22.76
CA GLU A 130 15.17 3.90 22.63
C GLU A 130 14.73 2.43 22.54
N THR A 131 15.53 1.67 21.80
CA THR A 131 15.49 0.21 21.83
C THR A 131 16.60 -0.28 22.74
N LYS A 132 16.56 -1.57 23.11
CA LYS A 132 17.61 -2.17 23.95
C LYS A 132 19.02 -1.95 23.38
N THR A 133 19.21 -2.10 22.06
CA THR A 133 20.51 -1.92 21.41
C THR A 133 21.01 -0.48 21.49
N VAL A 134 20.12 0.51 21.36
CA VAL A 134 20.46 1.93 21.56
C VAL A 134 20.82 2.20 23.01
N SER A 135 20.04 1.66 23.95
CA SER A 135 20.30 1.82 25.39
C SER A 135 21.66 1.22 25.77
N ASP A 136 21.97 0.01 25.30
CA ASP A 136 23.26 -0.64 25.52
C ASP A 136 24.42 0.22 24.95
N ALA A 137 24.29 0.72 23.72
CA ALA A 137 25.32 1.59 23.11
C ALA A 137 25.48 2.94 23.84
N MET A 138 24.40 3.50 24.40
CA MET A 138 24.46 4.70 25.23
C MET A 138 25.16 4.44 26.57
N VAL A 139 24.92 3.28 27.19
CA VAL A 139 25.59 2.86 28.42
C VAL A 139 27.09 2.68 28.17
N ASP A 140 27.47 1.99 27.09
CA ASP A 140 28.87 1.81 26.69
C ASP A 140 29.57 3.15 26.47
N PHE A 141 28.92 4.09 25.76
CA PHE A 141 29.44 5.45 25.62
C PHE A 141 29.51 6.17 26.98
N GLY A 142 28.48 6.04 27.81
CA GLY A 142 28.37 6.63 29.14
C GLY A 142 29.49 6.20 30.09
N HIS A 143 29.95 4.96 30.01
CA HIS A 143 31.11 4.47 30.76
C HIS A 143 32.40 5.24 30.45
N CYS A 144 32.55 5.79 29.25
CA CYS A 144 33.66 6.68 28.91
C CYS A 144 33.42 8.15 29.33
N VAL A 145 32.16 8.55 29.52
CA VAL A 145 31.78 9.91 29.93
C VAL A 145 31.92 10.11 31.44
N GLU A 146 31.48 9.13 32.23
CA GLU A 146 31.72 9.13 33.67
C GLU A 146 33.21 8.84 33.93
N ASN A 147 33.96 9.85 34.40
CA ASN A 147 35.37 9.76 34.80
C ASN A 147 35.65 8.77 35.96
N SER A 148 34.73 7.86 36.26
CA SER A 148 34.88 6.87 37.31
C SER A 148 35.53 5.61 36.72
N ARG A 149 36.88 5.61 36.77
CA ARG A 149 37.79 4.45 36.64
C ARG A 149 38.25 4.05 35.23
N ILE A 150 37.58 4.45 34.15
CA ILE A 150 38.00 4.14 32.77
C ILE A 150 38.40 5.43 32.04
N THR A 151 39.68 5.59 31.70
CA THR A 151 40.15 6.69 30.85
C THR A 151 40.06 6.27 29.40
N CYS A 152 38.95 6.59 28.73
CA CYS A 152 38.83 6.37 27.29
C CYS A 152 39.64 7.39 26.50
N THR A 153 40.31 6.95 25.45
CA THR A 153 40.97 7.81 24.47
C THR A 153 39.93 8.51 23.58
N ARG A 154 40.32 9.64 22.97
CA ARG A 154 39.48 10.31 21.95
C ARG A 154 39.11 9.38 20.79
N SER A 155 39.97 8.42 20.44
CA SER A 155 39.67 7.43 19.39
C SER A 155 38.53 6.50 19.83
N GLU A 156 38.64 5.90 21.02
CA GLU A 156 37.61 4.98 21.55
C GLU A 156 36.27 5.68 21.71
N MET A 157 36.24 6.92 22.23
CA MET A 157 35.00 7.68 22.34
C MET A 157 34.37 7.97 20.97
N ASN A 158 35.18 8.22 19.95
CA ASN A 158 34.66 8.39 18.60
C ASN A 158 34.09 7.10 18.02
N ASP A 159 34.73 5.96 18.28
CA ASP A 159 34.22 4.65 17.84
C ASP A 159 32.89 4.31 18.54
N LEU A 160 32.79 4.54 19.85
CA LEU A 160 31.54 4.38 20.59
C LEU A 160 30.45 5.34 20.13
N SER A 161 30.78 6.59 19.81
CA SER A 161 29.83 7.55 19.24
C SER A 161 29.29 7.09 17.87
N ARG A 162 30.13 6.48 17.03
CA ARG A 162 29.72 5.88 15.75
C ARG A 162 28.86 4.63 15.93
N ASN A 163 29.19 3.78 16.90
CA ASN A 163 28.37 2.61 17.25
C ASN A 163 26.99 3.06 17.72
N LEU A 164 26.92 4.09 18.56
CA LEU A 164 25.65 4.69 18.98
C LEU A 164 24.82 5.21 17.79
N ALA A 165 25.46 5.94 16.87
CA ALA A 165 24.79 6.41 15.65
C ALA A 165 24.25 5.26 14.79
N THR A 166 25.01 4.17 14.67
CA THR A 166 24.63 2.97 13.92
C THR A 166 23.42 2.30 14.58
N ALA A 167 23.46 2.08 15.90
CA ALA A 167 22.34 1.52 16.65
C ALA A 167 21.07 2.37 16.53
N MET A 168 21.20 3.70 16.58
CA MET A 168 20.08 4.63 16.38
C MET A 168 19.49 4.54 14.97
N ALA A 169 20.34 4.47 13.94
CA ALA A 169 19.90 4.33 12.55
C ALA A 169 19.17 3.01 12.30
N GLU A 170 19.69 1.90 12.84
CA GLU A 170 19.04 0.59 12.78
C GLU A 170 17.70 0.58 13.52
N SER A 171 17.66 1.17 14.72
CA SER A 171 16.45 1.32 15.53
C SER A 171 15.36 2.12 14.78
N MET A 172 15.74 3.24 14.15
CA MET A 172 14.81 4.03 13.32
C MET A 172 14.31 3.25 12.11
N ALA A 173 15.20 2.56 11.39
CA ALA A 173 14.84 1.78 10.21
C ALA A 173 13.90 0.61 10.56
N ALA A 174 14.11 -0.02 11.71
CA ALA A 174 13.21 -1.05 12.24
C ALA A 174 11.85 -0.44 12.60
N THR A 175 11.83 0.67 13.35
CA THR A 175 10.60 1.36 13.78
C THR A 175 9.76 1.83 12.59
N ALA A 176 10.39 2.34 11.53
CA ALA A 176 9.71 2.83 10.33
C ALA A 176 8.96 1.73 9.53
N ARG A 177 9.26 0.46 9.79
CA ARG A 177 8.60 -0.71 9.16
C ARG A 177 7.51 -1.31 10.04
N MET A 178 7.36 -0.87 11.29
CA MET A 178 6.41 -1.42 12.24
C MET A 178 5.04 -0.75 12.11
N THR A 179 3.99 -1.52 12.36
CA THR A 179 2.66 -1.00 12.69
C THR A 179 2.67 -0.39 14.09
N PHE A 180 1.67 0.45 14.41
CA PHE A 180 1.53 1.01 15.76
C PHE A 180 1.39 -0.08 16.83
N LYS A 181 0.67 -1.17 16.51
CA LYS A 181 0.45 -2.29 17.42
C LYS A 181 1.75 -3.04 17.72
N GLU A 182 2.55 -3.32 16.69
CA GLU A 182 3.87 -3.94 16.85
C GLU A 182 4.81 -3.04 17.65
N PHE A 183 4.79 -1.74 17.36
CA PHE A 183 5.58 -0.76 18.08
C PHE A 183 5.25 -0.76 19.58
N ALA A 184 3.95 -0.66 19.93
CA ALA A 184 3.50 -0.65 21.31
C ALA A 184 3.83 -1.96 22.06
N ALA A 185 3.83 -3.09 21.36
CA ALA A 185 4.21 -4.39 21.93
C ALA A 185 5.72 -4.50 22.19
N ASN A 186 6.53 -3.87 21.35
CA ASN A 186 8.00 -3.95 21.39
C ASN A 186 8.68 -2.82 22.18
N GLN A 187 7.92 -1.93 22.81
CA GLN A 187 8.51 -0.88 23.65
C GLN A 187 9.35 -1.48 24.78
N PHE A 188 10.57 -0.97 24.90
CA PHE A 188 11.49 -1.36 25.97
C PHE A 188 10.89 -0.97 27.33
N LYS A 189 10.71 -1.97 28.20
CA LYS A 189 10.15 -1.77 29.53
C LYS A 189 11.27 -1.85 30.55
N TYR A 190 11.49 -0.74 31.23
CA TYR A 190 12.32 -0.69 32.42
C TYR A 190 11.62 -1.45 33.54
N THR A 191 11.98 -2.71 33.74
CA THR A 191 11.57 -3.45 34.93
C THR A 191 12.43 -2.98 36.08
N ALA A 192 11.83 -2.36 37.10
CA ALA A 192 12.54 -2.09 38.35
C ALA A 192 13.10 -3.42 38.87
N GLY A 193 14.43 -3.55 38.88
CA GLY A 193 15.10 -4.68 39.51
C GLY A 193 14.66 -4.74 40.97
N ARG A 194 14.07 -5.87 41.36
CA ARG A 194 13.86 -6.22 42.78
C ARG A 194 15.15 -6.70 43.39
#